data_AF-A0A2V5T8L2-F1
#
_entry.id   AF-A0A2V5T8L2-F1
#
_cell.length_a   1.000
_cell.length_b   1.000
_cell.length_c   1.000
_cell.angle_alpha   90.00
_cell.angle_beta   90.00
_cell.angle_gamma   90.00
#
_symmetry.space_group_name_H-M   'P 1'
#
loop_
_entity.id
_entity.type
_entity.pdbx_description
1 polymer ?
#
loop_
_entity_poly.entity_id
_entity_poly.type
_entity_poly.pdbx_seq_one_letter_code
_entity_poly.pdbx_strand_id
1 'polypeptide(L)' 'MTAGLTFCIGLAMLVLFGWYFATDQGLRKRLLAMTLMLVLVVSSIVTIWPPQKKIALGLDIQGGTSFLIRLKGG' A
#
# COMPACT_ATOMS: atom_id res chain seq x y z
N MET A 1 7.04 7.16 -3.30
CA MET A 1 6.91 6.79 -1.87
C MET A 1 8.28 6.41 -1.34
N THR A 2 8.91 7.29 -0.56
CA THR A 2 10.08 6.93 0.25
C THR A 2 9.59 6.38 1.59
N ALA A 3 10.38 5.54 2.26
CA ALA A 3 9.98 4.90 3.51
C ALA A 3 9.54 5.91 4.59
N GLY A 4 10.27 7.02 4.74
CA GLY A 4 9.93 8.08 5.69
C GLY A 4 8.60 8.78 5.38
N LEU A 5 8.31 9.02 4.10
CA LEU A 5 7.07 9.69 3.69
C LEU A 5 5.85 8.76 3.89
N THR A 6 5.99 7.46 3.57
CA THR A 6 4.97 6.46 3.85
C THR A 6 4.68 6.33 5.35
N PHE A 7 5.72 6.36 6.19
CA PHE A 7 5.57 6.35 7.64
C PHE A 7 4.78 7.57 8.13
N CYS A 8 5.16 8.78 7.69
CA CYS A 8 4.45 10.01 8.09
C CYS A 8 2.98 10.02 7.65
N ILE A 9 2.66 9.53 6.43
CA ILE A 9 1.27 9.40 5.97
C ILE A 9 0.50 8.42 6.85
N GLY A 10 1.08 7.25 7.16
CA GLY A 10 0.46 6.27 8.04
C GLY A 10 0.20 6.81 9.45
N LEU A 11 1.16 7.56 10.01
CA LEU A 11 1.02 8.21 11.31
C LEU A 11 -0.09 9.28 11.30
N ALA A 12 -0.13 10.11 10.25
CA ALA A 12 -1.19 11.11 10.09
C ALA A 12 -2.58 10.45 9.97
N MET A 13 -2.68 9.35 9.22
CA MET A 13 -3.91 8.56 9.14
C MET A 13 -4.32 7.99 10.50
N LEU A 14 -3.37 7.49 11.31
CA LEU A 14 -3.65 6.98 12.64
C LEU A 14 -4.23 8.07 13.56
N VAL A 15 -3.62 9.26 13.55
CA VAL A 15 -4.11 10.42 14.33
C VAL A 15 -5.50 10.85 13.88
N LEU A 16 -5.73 10.97 12.57
CA LEU A 16 -7.04 11.31 12.00
C LEU A 16 -8.10 10.26 12.32
N PHE A 17 -7.71 8.98 12.33
CA PHE A 17 -8.59 7.88 12.69
C PHE A 17 -8.99 7.94 14.17
N GLY A 18 -8.04 8.23 15.07
CA GLY A 18 -8.34 8.50 16.48
C GLY A 18 -9.28 9.70 16.65
N TRP A 19 -9.02 10.79 15.92
CA TRP A 19 -9.88 11.97 15.92
C TRP A 19 -11.31 11.65 15.44
N TYR A 20 -11.44 10.82 14.39
CA TYR A 20 -12.73 10.38 13.88
C TYR A 20 -13.58 9.67 14.94
N PHE A 21 -12.95 8.84 15.79
CA PHE A 21 -13.63 8.19 16.93
C PHE A 21 -14.00 9.19 18.03
N ALA A 22 -13.14 10.17 18.31
CA ALA A 22 -13.37 11.21 19.31
C ALA A 22 -14.43 12.25 18.89
N THR A 23 -14.85 12.26 17.62
CA THR A 23 -15.87 13.19 17.12
C THR A 23 -17.26 12.55 17.11
N ASP A 24 -18.22 13.26 17.70
CA ASP A 24 -19.64 12.89 17.69
C ASP A 24 -20.30 12.95 16.31
N GLN A 25 -21.48 12.35 16.18
CA GLN A 25 -22.23 12.26 14.93
C GLN A 25 -22.48 13.67 14.32
N GLY A 26 -22.24 13.80 13.02
CA GLY A 26 -22.50 15.06 12.30
C GLY A 26 -21.63 15.26 11.06
N LEU A 27 -21.62 16.50 10.55
CA LEU A 27 -20.88 16.89 9.36
C LEU A 27 -19.36 16.71 9.52
N ARG A 28 -18.81 17.05 10.69
CA ARG A 28 -17.37 16.93 10.97
C ARG A 28 -16.88 15.48 10.91
N LYS A 29 -17.65 14.55 11.46
CA LYS A 29 -17.37 13.11 11.40
C LYS A 29 -17.38 12.58 9.97
N ARG A 30 -18.35 13.01 9.15
CA ARG A 30 -18.42 12.65 7.72
C ARG A 30 -17.23 13.19 6.93
N LEU A 31 -16.84 14.45 7.16
CA LEU A 31 -15.67 15.05 6.52
C LEU A 31 -14.39 14.31 6.90
N LEU A 32 -14.20 13.98 8.19
CA LEU A 32 -13.06 13.18 8.65
C LEU A 32 -12.99 11.81 7.96
N ALA A 33 -14.11 11.09 7.89
CA ALA A 33 -14.18 9.81 7.18
C ALA A 33 -13.82 9.95 5.70
N MET A 34 -14.36 10.98 5.04
CA MET A 34 -14.08 11.26 3.63
C MET A 34 -12.60 11.57 3.41
N THR A 35 -11.98 12.39 4.27
CA THR A 35 -10.56 12.71 4.19
C THR A 35 -9.70 11.46 4.39
N LEU A 36 -10.02 10.62 5.40
CA LEU A 36 -9.34 9.35 5.63
C LEU A 36 -9.42 8.43 4.40
N MET A 37 -10.61 8.32 3.81
CA MET A 37 -10.83 7.47 2.64
C MET A 37 -10.09 8.00 1.41
N LEU A 38 -10.11 9.31 1.19
CA LEU A 38 -9.39 9.97 0.09
C LEU A 38 -7.88 9.76 0.21
N VAL A 39 -7.31 9.97 1.40
CA VAL A 39 -5.87 9.76 1.64
C VAL A 39 -5.48 8.30 1.42
N LEU A 40 -6.31 7.34 1.86
CA LEU A 40 -6.08 5.91 1.62
C LEU A 40 -6.08 5.57 0.13
N VAL A 41 -7.06 6.06 -0.63
CA VAL A 41 -7.17 5.77 -2.07
C VAL A 41 -6.00 6.40 -2.84
N VAL A 42 -5.69 7.67 -2.57
CA VAL A 42 -4.58 8.36 -3.24
C VAL A 42 -3.25 7.69 -2.93
N SER A 43 -2.99 7.34 -1.66
CA SER A 43 -1.75 6.65 -1.28
C SER A 43 -1.62 5.26 -1.90
N SER A 44 -2.73 4.53 -2.06
CA SER A 44 -2.76 3.24 -2.77
C SER A 44 -2.39 3.40 -4.25
N ILE A 45 -2.98 4.39 -4.93
CA ILE A 45 -2.68 4.70 -6.35
C ILE A 45 -1.21 5.09 -6.51
N VAL A 46 -0.71 5.99 -5.66
CA VAL A 46 0.70 6.45 -5.72
C VAL A 46 1.67 5.30 -5.39
N THR A 47 1.27 4.37 -4.53
CA THR A 47 2.10 3.21 -4.19
C THR A 47 2.20 2.24 -5.35
N ILE A 48 1.13 2.04 -6.11
CA ILE A 48 1.12 1.09 -7.23
C ILE A 48 1.62 1.70 -8.56
N TRP A 49 1.60 3.02 -8.74
CA TRP A 49 2.00 3.67 -10.00
C TRP A 49 3.53 3.88 -10.15
N PRO A 50 4.12 3.65 -11.34
CA PRO A 50 3.56 2.95 -12.49
C PRO A 50 3.51 1.44 -12.23
N PRO A 51 2.35 0.78 -12.45
CA PRO A 51 2.14 -0.62 -12.06
C PRO A 51 3.11 -1.57 -12.74
N GLN A 52 3.48 -1.25 -13.99
CA GLN A 52 4.38 -2.02 -14.83
C GLN A 52 5.78 -2.21 -14.21
N LYS A 53 6.24 -1.28 -13.36
CA LYS A 53 7.57 -1.32 -12.75
C LYS A 53 7.57 -1.82 -11.31
N LYS A 54 6.41 -1.92 -10.69
CA LYS A 54 6.27 -2.23 -9.25
C LYS A 54 5.74 -3.63 -8.97
N ILE A 55 5.15 -4.28 -9.97
CA ILE A 55 4.75 -5.68 -9.87
C ILE A 55 6.01 -6.51 -10.08
N ALA A 56 6.41 -7.27 -9.06
CA ALA A 56 7.46 -8.27 -9.21
C ALA A 56 6.93 -9.39 -10.11
N LEU A 57 7.52 -9.52 -11.29
CA LEU A 57 7.13 -10.53 -12.26
C LEU A 57 7.81 -11.84 -11.86
N GLY A 58 7.04 -12.92 -11.81
CA GLY A 58 7.62 -14.25 -11.61
C GLY A 58 8.49 -14.65 -12.81
N LEU A 59 9.36 -15.65 -12.64
CA LEU A 59 10.22 -16.18 -13.71
C LEU A 59 9.44 -16.55 -14.98
N ASP A 60 8.20 -17.01 -14.82
CA ASP A 60 7.27 -17.38 -15.90
C ASP A 60 6.84 -16.18 -16.77
N ILE A 61 6.70 -14.98 -16.17
CA ILE A 61 6.26 -13.77 -16.89
C ILE A 61 7.44 -12.85 -17.23
N GLN A 62 8.45 -12.75 -16.36
CA GLN A 62 9.64 -11.93 -16.60
C GLN A 62 10.62 -12.59 -17.57
N GLY A 63 10.58 -13.92 -17.65
CA GLY A 63 11.63 -14.72 -18.26
C GLY A 63 12.90 -14.78 -17.39
N GLY A 64 13.64 -15.87 -17.52
CA GLY A 64 14.92 -16.09 -16.83
C GLY A 64 15.29 -17.57 -16.85
N THR A 65 16.34 -17.94 -16.13
CA THR A 65 16.85 -19.32 -16.13
C THR A 65 16.27 -20.11 -14.96
N SER A 66 15.51 -21.17 -15.25
CA SER A 66 15.08 -22.17 -14.26
C SER A 66 16.02 -23.36 -14.30
N PHE A 67 16.70 -23.65 -13.20
CA PHE A 67 17.55 -24.83 -13.07
C PHE A 67 16.91 -25.84 -12.12
N LEU A 68 16.62 -27.03 -12.64
CA LEU A 68 16.09 -28.14 -11.86
C LEU A 68 17.24 -29.11 -11.57
N ILE A 69 17.84 -28.98 -10.39
CA ILE A 69 18.91 -29.88 -9.96
C ILE A 69 18.25 -31.17 -9.44
N ARG A 70 18.53 -32.29 -10.08
CA ARG A 70 18.16 -33.62 -9.59
C ARG A 70 19.41 -34.36 -9.13
N LEU A 71 19.32 -34.99 -7.96
CA LEU A 71 20.32 -35.96 -7.53
C LEU A 71 20.25 -37.16 -8.47
N LYS A 72 21.35 -37.45 -9.16
CA LYS A 72 21.51 -38.71 -9.88
C LYS A 72 21.90 -39.75 -8.84
N GLY A 73 20.97 -40.67 -8.54
CA GLY A 73 21.25 -41.81 -7.65
C GLY A 73 22.45 -42.60 -8.19
N GLY A 74 23.41 -42.86 -7.31
CA GLY A 74 24.57 -43.71 -7.58
C GLY A 74 24.20 -45.18 -7.60
#